data_AF-A0A383E1R4-F1
#
_entry.id   AF-A0A383E1R4-F1
#
_cell.length_a   1.000
_cell.length_b   1.000
_cell.length_c   1.000
_cell.angle_alpha   90.00
_cell.angle_beta   90.00
_cell.angle_gamma   90.00
#
_symmetry.space_group_name_H-M   'P 1'
#
loop_
_entity.id
_entity.type
_entity.pdbx_description
1 polymer ?
#
loop_
_entity_poly.entity_id
_entity_poly.type
_entity_poly.pdbx_seq_one_letter_code
_entity_poly.pdbx_strand_id
1 'polypeptide(L)'
;ISNGEFFGASIWALIKSFKSPFKTLMKMGILEDYMFTETKSNLLCHQVKKRIFDGTPHDKIDPYLLMFSRVQGYFSNTKKGPEVDALRAAFYLKVGTQVTGDELEQGSSHWKKVILIKMLKEWGWDSSKVDHINKYYIDWQMNQKVELGDRINKILMSSYKNISEKNSTLDASESLITEKDTNLLGRKLFSAYRTAPNKIENIGALIDGKTNEQYLTFLHEQPKSKDESGNW
;
A
#
# COMPACT_ATOMS: atom_id res chain seq x y z
N ILE A 1 9.29 5.17 -21.69
CA ILE A 1 9.46 5.61 -20.30
C ILE A 1 10.88 5.24 -19.95
N SER A 2 11.74 6.21 -19.61
CA SER A 2 13.12 5.89 -19.24
C SER A 2 13.15 5.32 -17.82
N ASN A 3 14.15 4.50 -17.52
CA ASN A 3 14.24 3.88 -16.19
C ASN A 3 14.43 4.93 -15.09
N GLY A 4 15.02 6.08 -15.39
CA GLY A 4 15.14 7.20 -14.45
C GLY A 4 13.85 7.96 -14.14
N GLU A 5 12.77 7.79 -14.92
CA GLU A 5 11.45 8.35 -14.56
C GLU A 5 10.83 7.61 -13.37
N PHE A 6 11.10 6.31 -13.24
CA PHE A 6 10.51 5.47 -12.19
C PHE A 6 11.01 5.87 -10.80
N PHE A 7 12.27 6.30 -10.67
CA PHE A 7 12.81 6.76 -9.41
C PHE A 7 12.09 8.01 -8.89
N GLY A 8 11.97 9.06 -9.72
CA GLY A 8 11.23 10.26 -9.32
C GLY A 8 9.75 9.98 -9.02
N ALA A 9 9.11 9.11 -9.82
CA ALA A 9 7.74 8.68 -9.58
C ALA A 9 7.59 7.92 -8.24
N SER A 10 8.57 7.09 -7.86
CA SER A 10 8.55 6.34 -6.60
C SER A 10 8.63 7.25 -5.38
N ILE A 11 9.46 8.29 -5.42
CA ILE A 11 9.56 9.28 -4.34
C ILE A 11 8.23 10.02 -4.17
N TRP A 12 7.62 10.45 -5.28
CA TRP A 12 6.32 11.12 -5.23
C TRP A 12 5.23 10.18 -4.71
N ALA A 13 5.25 8.90 -5.12
CA ALA A 13 4.36 7.89 -4.59
C ALA A 13 4.50 7.78 -3.07
N LEU A 14 5.71 7.65 -2.53
CA LEU A 14 5.93 7.62 -1.07
C LEU A 14 5.33 8.81 -0.34
N ILE A 15 5.49 10.03 -0.84
CA ILE A 15 4.91 11.21 -0.19
C ILE A 15 3.37 11.19 -0.24
N LYS A 16 2.78 10.62 -1.30
CA LYS A 16 1.33 10.44 -1.40
C LYS A 16 0.79 9.30 -0.54
N SER A 17 1.63 8.35 -0.12
CA SER A 17 1.19 7.26 0.77
C SER A 17 0.61 7.82 2.07
N PHE A 18 1.13 8.95 2.56
CA PHE A 18 0.66 9.64 3.76
C PHE A 18 -0.82 9.99 3.81
N LYS A 19 -1.48 10.09 2.65
CA LYS A 19 -2.91 10.41 2.55
C LYS A 19 -3.73 9.28 1.94
N SER A 20 -3.10 8.34 1.26
CA SER A 20 -3.80 7.28 0.54
C SER A 20 -2.88 6.06 0.40
N PRO A 21 -2.61 5.36 1.50
CA PRO A 21 -1.60 4.30 1.52
C PRO A 21 -1.99 3.15 0.59
N PHE A 22 -3.26 2.78 0.55
CA PHE A 22 -3.73 1.64 -0.23
C PHE A 22 -3.56 1.83 -1.74
N LYS A 23 -4.08 2.94 -2.30
CA LYS A 23 -3.94 3.26 -3.73
C LYS A 23 -2.47 3.42 -4.10
N THR A 24 -1.68 4.01 -3.21
CA THR A 24 -0.27 4.28 -3.45
C THR A 24 0.54 2.98 -3.49
N LEU A 25 0.23 2.00 -2.64
CA LEU A 25 0.91 0.70 -2.66
C LEU A 25 0.83 0.02 -4.02
N MET A 26 -0.36 -0.03 -4.64
CA MET A 26 -0.52 -0.59 -5.99
C MET A 26 0.27 0.19 -7.04
N LYS A 27 0.28 1.52 -6.96
CA LYS A 27 1.08 2.34 -7.88
C LYS A 27 2.57 2.11 -7.72
N MET A 28 3.05 2.05 -6.48
CA MET A 28 4.45 1.75 -6.17
C MET A 28 4.85 0.37 -6.70
N GLY A 29 3.99 -0.63 -6.51
CA GLY A 29 4.23 -1.97 -7.04
C GLY A 29 4.32 -2.02 -8.56
N ILE A 30 3.52 -1.21 -9.28
CA ILE A 30 3.66 -1.08 -10.75
C ILE A 30 5.01 -0.46 -11.11
N LEU A 31 5.44 0.59 -10.40
CA LEU A 31 6.73 1.25 -10.67
C LEU A 31 7.90 0.28 -10.45
N GLU A 32 7.84 -0.50 -9.38
CA GLU A 32 8.84 -1.53 -9.09
C GLU A 32 8.85 -2.60 -10.19
N ASP A 33 7.69 -3.18 -10.52
CA ASP A 33 7.57 -4.15 -11.61
C ASP A 33 8.13 -3.62 -12.94
N TYR A 34 7.81 -2.38 -13.31
CA TYR A 34 8.33 -1.75 -14.53
C TYR A 34 9.83 -1.46 -14.49
N MET A 35 10.41 -1.23 -13.32
CA MET A 35 11.86 -1.03 -13.17
C MET A 35 12.64 -2.33 -13.38
N PHE A 36 12.02 -3.48 -13.08
CA PHE A 36 12.68 -4.79 -13.10
C PHE A 36 12.19 -5.72 -14.23
N THR A 37 11.24 -5.29 -15.05
CA THR A 37 10.73 -6.06 -16.20
C THR A 37 10.84 -5.26 -17.50
N GLU A 38 10.85 -5.94 -18.65
CA GLU A 38 10.86 -5.27 -19.95
C GLU A 38 9.52 -4.54 -20.20
N THR A 39 9.59 -3.23 -20.42
CA THR A 39 8.40 -2.36 -20.52
C THR A 39 8.12 -1.89 -21.94
N LYS A 40 9.06 -2.02 -22.90
CA LYS A 40 8.92 -1.48 -24.26
C LYS A 40 7.63 -1.89 -24.96
N SER A 41 7.12 -3.10 -24.71
CA SER A 41 5.86 -3.62 -25.28
C SER A 41 4.85 -4.11 -24.24
N ASN A 42 5.12 -3.97 -22.94
CA ASN A 42 4.34 -4.63 -21.87
C ASN A 42 3.76 -3.66 -20.82
N LEU A 43 3.50 -2.41 -21.21
CA LEU A 43 2.81 -1.45 -20.36
C LEU A 43 1.34 -1.86 -20.11
N LEU A 44 0.81 -1.49 -18.95
CA LEU A 44 -0.60 -1.70 -18.57
C LEU A 44 -1.56 -1.14 -19.64
N CYS A 45 -1.24 0.02 -20.22
CA CYS A 45 -2.07 0.62 -21.27
C CYS A 45 -2.10 -0.24 -22.55
N HIS A 46 -1.02 -0.95 -22.88
CA HIS A 46 -1.02 -1.89 -24.00
C HIS A 46 -1.91 -3.10 -23.72
N GLN A 47 -1.88 -3.62 -22.49
CA GLN A 47 -2.75 -4.73 -22.07
C GLN A 47 -4.23 -4.33 -22.09
N VAL A 48 -4.56 -3.13 -21.58
CA VAL A 48 -5.93 -2.57 -21.63
C VAL A 48 -6.38 -2.43 -23.09
N LYS A 49 -5.58 -1.77 -23.93
CA LYS A 49 -5.89 -1.58 -25.36
C LYS A 49 -6.09 -2.91 -26.06
N LYS A 50 -5.19 -3.88 -25.86
CA LYS A 50 -5.30 -5.21 -26.46
C LYS A 50 -6.62 -5.88 -26.10
N ARG A 51 -7.00 -5.91 -24.81
CA ARG A 51 -8.28 -6.51 -24.39
C ARG A 51 -9.49 -5.83 -25.02
N ILE A 52 -9.46 -4.51 -25.18
CA ILE A 52 -10.51 -3.75 -25.87
C ILE A 52 -10.61 -4.19 -27.34
N PHE A 53 -9.48 -4.22 -28.06
CA PHE A 53 -9.46 -4.62 -29.48
C PHE A 53 -9.81 -6.08 -29.70
N ASP A 54 -9.52 -6.96 -28.74
CA ASP A 54 -9.86 -8.39 -28.77
C ASP A 54 -11.35 -8.65 -28.45
N GLY A 55 -12.17 -7.62 -28.19
CA GLY A 55 -13.59 -7.77 -27.85
C GLY A 55 -13.82 -8.38 -26.47
N THR A 56 -12.86 -8.23 -25.54
CA THR A 56 -12.96 -8.78 -24.19
C THR A 56 -14.14 -8.13 -23.43
N PRO A 57 -14.89 -8.89 -22.61
CA PRO A 57 -15.92 -8.32 -21.73
C PRO A 57 -15.39 -7.21 -20.79
N HIS A 58 -16.24 -6.22 -20.49
CA HIS A 58 -15.88 -5.00 -19.76
C HIS A 58 -15.32 -5.26 -18.34
N ASP A 59 -15.84 -6.28 -17.65
CA ASP A 59 -15.41 -6.71 -16.32
C ASP A 59 -13.96 -7.22 -16.29
N LYS A 60 -13.43 -7.63 -17.44
CA LYS A 60 -12.03 -8.05 -17.62
C LYS A 60 -11.15 -6.95 -18.19
N ILE A 61 -11.68 -5.75 -18.46
CA ILE A 61 -10.92 -4.60 -18.98
C ILE A 61 -10.60 -3.59 -17.87
N ASP A 62 -11.21 -3.72 -16.69
CA ASP A 62 -11.02 -2.78 -15.58
C ASP A 62 -9.52 -2.51 -15.31
N PRO A 63 -9.03 -1.27 -15.52
CA PRO A 63 -7.62 -0.95 -15.38
C PRO A 63 -7.09 -1.15 -13.96
N TYR A 64 -7.96 -1.06 -12.95
CA TYR A 64 -7.58 -1.22 -11.56
C TYR A 64 -7.38 -2.70 -11.21
N LEU A 65 -8.28 -3.58 -11.68
CA LEU A 65 -8.12 -5.03 -11.58
C LEU A 65 -6.88 -5.51 -12.33
N LEU A 66 -6.63 -4.96 -13.51
CA LEU A 66 -5.44 -5.25 -14.31
C LEU A 66 -4.15 -4.82 -13.60
N MET A 67 -4.12 -3.60 -13.07
CA MET A 67 -3.00 -3.10 -12.26
C MET A 67 -2.75 -4.01 -11.06
N PHE A 68 -3.80 -4.29 -10.28
CA PHE A 68 -3.67 -5.14 -9.10
C PHE A 68 -3.18 -6.54 -9.46
N SER A 69 -3.76 -7.19 -10.48
CA SER A 69 -3.38 -8.53 -10.90
C SER A 69 -1.91 -8.60 -11.32
N ARG A 70 -1.43 -7.57 -12.04
CA ARG A 70 -0.03 -7.45 -12.44
C ARG A 70 0.90 -7.31 -11.23
N VAL A 71 0.58 -6.39 -10.32
CA VAL A 71 1.39 -6.16 -9.12
C VAL A 71 1.37 -7.38 -8.19
N GLN A 72 0.22 -8.03 -8.03
CA GLN A 72 0.11 -9.27 -7.27
C GLN A 72 0.98 -10.37 -7.88
N GLY A 73 0.96 -10.54 -9.20
CA GLY A 73 1.82 -11.51 -9.89
C GLY A 73 3.30 -11.22 -9.64
N TYR A 74 3.71 -9.95 -9.80
CA TYR A 74 5.07 -9.52 -9.52
C TYR A 74 5.47 -9.77 -8.05
N PHE A 75 4.63 -9.40 -7.07
CA PHE A 75 4.92 -9.60 -5.65
C PHE A 75 4.92 -11.06 -5.25
N SER A 76 4.08 -11.90 -5.87
CA SER A 76 4.07 -13.34 -5.60
C SER A 76 5.39 -14.01 -5.98
N ASN A 77 6.12 -13.43 -6.94
CA ASN A 77 7.42 -13.93 -7.38
C ASN A 77 8.61 -13.27 -6.65
N THR A 78 8.43 -12.07 -6.09
CA THR A 78 9.55 -11.25 -5.58
C THR A 78 9.48 -10.94 -4.09
N LYS A 79 8.34 -11.18 -3.44
CA LYS A 79 8.09 -10.83 -2.04
C LYS A 79 7.51 -12.02 -1.26
N LYS A 80 7.49 -11.92 0.07
CA LYS A 80 7.00 -12.98 0.96
C LYS A 80 5.47 -12.96 1.03
N GLY A 81 4.87 -14.09 1.40
CA GLY A 81 3.42 -14.25 1.55
C GLY A 81 2.72 -13.13 2.35
N PRO A 82 3.24 -12.70 3.53
CA PRO A 82 2.63 -11.61 4.30
C PRO A 82 2.58 -10.25 3.59
N GLU A 83 3.52 -10.00 2.67
CA GLU A 83 3.57 -8.76 1.88
C GLU A 83 2.55 -8.79 0.74
N VAL A 84 2.43 -9.94 0.07
CA VAL A 84 1.38 -10.19 -0.93
C VAL A 84 0.00 -10.07 -0.28
N ASP A 85 -0.16 -10.59 0.93
CA ASP A 85 -1.40 -10.48 1.70
C ASP A 85 -1.75 -9.04 2.10
N ALA A 86 -0.76 -8.24 2.46
CA ALA A 86 -0.97 -6.81 2.74
C ALA A 86 -1.36 -6.03 1.47
N LEU A 87 -0.81 -6.38 0.30
CA LEU A 87 -1.26 -5.85 -0.98
C LEU A 87 -2.73 -6.21 -1.27
N ARG A 88 -3.14 -7.46 -1.01
CA ARG A 88 -4.53 -7.91 -1.15
C ARG A 88 -5.47 -7.15 -0.23
N ALA A 89 -5.10 -6.97 1.05
CA ALA A 89 -5.83 -6.14 2.01
C ALA A 89 -5.95 -4.69 1.55
N ALA A 90 -4.86 -4.07 1.11
CA ALA A 90 -4.88 -2.72 0.57
C ALA A 90 -5.81 -2.59 -0.64
N PHE A 91 -5.75 -3.54 -1.58
CA PHE A 91 -6.64 -3.56 -2.73
C PHE A 91 -8.11 -3.69 -2.31
N TYR A 92 -8.44 -4.66 -1.47
CA TYR A 92 -9.80 -4.92 -1.02
C TYR A 92 -10.40 -3.70 -0.30
N LEU A 93 -9.67 -3.11 0.64
CA LEU A 93 -10.06 -1.87 1.32
C LEU A 93 -10.23 -0.70 0.35
N LYS A 94 -9.37 -0.61 -0.66
CA LYS A 94 -9.42 0.49 -1.62
C LYS A 94 -10.57 0.39 -2.63
N VAL A 95 -10.99 -0.82 -2.98
CA VAL A 95 -12.18 -1.05 -3.82
C VAL A 95 -13.44 -0.60 -3.08
N GLY A 96 -13.48 -0.77 -1.75
CA GLY A 96 -14.57 -0.30 -0.89
C GLY A 96 -15.89 -1.08 -1.04
N THR A 97 -15.96 -2.04 -1.97
CA THR A 97 -17.08 -2.99 -2.07
C THR A 97 -16.82 -4.13 -1.09
N GLN A 98 -17.70 -4.28 -0.10
CA GLN A 98 -17.57 -5.31 0.93
C GLN A 98 -18.35 -6.57 0.53
N VAL A 99 -17.72 -7.72 0.75
CA VAL A 99 -18.31 -9.07 0.67
C VAL A 99 -18.46 -9.55 2.11
N THR A 100 -19.63 -10.03 2.52
CA THR A 100 -19.80 -10.63 3.86
C THR A 100 -19.28 -12.08 3.87
N GLY A 101 -19.02 -12.63 5.06
CA GLY A 101 -18.71 -14.07 5.21
C GLY A 101 -19.74 -14.98 4.51
N ASP A 102 -21.04 -14.70 4.70
CA ASP A 102 -22.11 -15.47 4.06
C ASP A 102 -22.05 -15.37 2.51
N GLU A 103 -21.79 -14.16 1.98
CA GLU A 103 -21.64 -13.96 0.53
C GLU A 103 -20.40 -14.65 -0.04
N LEU A 104 -19.32 -14.79 0.75
CA LEU A 104 -18.14 -15.54 0.35
C LEU A 104 -18.48 -17.02 0.14
N GLU A 105 -19.29 -17.60 1.02
CA GLU A 105 -19.67 -19.00 0.97
C GLU A 105 -20.74 -19.27 -0.11
N GLN A 106 -21.83 -18.51 -0.07
CA GLN A 106 -23.04 -18.75 -0.88
C GLN A 106 -23.00 -18.06 -2.25
N GLY A 107 -22.11 -17.08 -2.42
CA GLY A 107 -22.08 -16.21 -3.60
C GLY A 107 -22.92 -14.95 -3.42
N SER A 108 -22.88 -14.08 -4.44
CA SER A 108 -23.65 -12.83 -4.47
C SER A 108 -24.17 -12.59 -5.88
N SER A 109 -25.34 -11.96 -6.02
CA SER A 109 -25.90 -11.54 -7.32
C SER A 109 -25.26 -10.25 -7.83
N HIS A 110 -24.56 -9.50 -6.97
CA HIS A 110 -23.95 -8.23 -7.35
C HIS A 110 -22.63 -8.46 -8.10
N TRP A 111 -22.55 -8.05 -9.37
CA TRP A 111 -21.42 -8.35 -10.27
C TRP A 111 -20.02 -8.01 -9.69
N LYS A 112 -19.86 -6.87 -8.98
CA LYS A 112 -18.59 -6.52 -8.33
C LYS A 112 -18.20 -7.54 -7.25
N LYS A 113 -19.18 -8.01 -6.48
CA LYS A 113 -18.97 -8.98 -5.40
C LYS A 113 -18.64 -10.35 -5.99
N VAL A 114 -19.25 -10.74 -7.11
CA VAL A 114 -18.88 -11.98 -7.83
C VAL A 114 -17.39 -12.00 -8.16
N ILE A 115 -16.85 -10.90 -8.70
CA ILE A 115 -15.42 -10.77 -9.01
C ILE A 115 -14.58 -10.85 -7.74
N LEU A 116 -14.95 -10.10 -6.70
CA LEU A 116 -14.21 -10.10 -5.43
C LEU A 116 -14.24 -11.47 -4.75
N ILE A 117 -15.39 -12.14 -4.67
CA ILE A 117 -15.54 -13.49 -4.10
C ILE A 117 -14.59 -14.47 -4.78
N LYS A 118 -14.49 -14.43 -6.11
CA LYS A 118 -13.52 -15.25 -6.85
C LYS A 118 -12.09 -14.98 -6.41
N MET A 119 -11.69 -13.71 -6.32
CA MET A 119 -10.35 -13.31 -5.88
C MET A 119 -10.08 -13.72 -4.43
N LEU A 120 -11.02 -13.50 -3.51
CA LEU A 120 -10.92 -13.85 -2.09
C LEU A 120 -10.71 -15.36 -1.90
N LYS A 121 -11.46 -16.20 -2.65
CA LYS A 121 -11.29 -17.66 -2.67
C LYS A 121 -9.92 -18.07 -3.22
N GLU A 122 -9.47 -17.46 -4.32
CA GLU A 122 -8.13 -17.71 -4.88
C GLU A 122 -6.99 -17.35 -3.92
N TRP A 123 -7.21 -16.37 -3.03
CA TRP A 123 -6.24 -15.98 -2.01
C TRP A 123 -6.22 -16.88 -0.77
N GLY A 124 -7.21 -17.77 -0.64
CA GLY A 124 -7.41 -18.59 0.55
C GLY A 124 -7.87 -17.78 1.77
N TRP A 125 -8.57 -16.66 1.56
CA TRP A 125 -9.19 -15.94 2.67
C TRP A 125 -10.49 -16.64 3.09
N ASP A 126 -10.68 -16.80 4.39
CA ASP A 126 -11.91 -17.33 4.98
C ASP A 126 -12.87 -16.19 5.38
N SER A 127 -14.10 -16.58 5.73
CA SER A 127 -15.17 -15.68 6.16
C SER A 127 -14.74 -14.82 7.36
N SER A 128 -14.00 -15.41 8.31
CA SER A 128 -13.51 -14.71 9.51
C SER A 128 -12.57 -13.56 9.16
N LYS A 129 -11.62 -13.80 8.24
CA LYS A 129 -10.68 -12.79 7.77
C LYS A 129 -11.38 -11.69 6.97
N VAL A 130 -12.32 -12.05 6.10
CA VAL A 130 -13.09 -11.08 5.31
C VAL A 130 -13.89 -10.16 6.23
N ASP A 131 -14.62 -10.72 7.19
CA ASP A 131 -15.40 -9.95 8.16
C ASP A 131 -14.50 -9.11 9.06
N HIS A 132 -13.32 -9.60 9.44
CA HIS A 132 -12.34 -8.82 10.17
C HIS A 132 -11.89 -7.59 9.36
N ILE A 133 -11.53 -7.74 8.08
CA ILE A 133 -11.09 -6.61 7.24
C ILE A 133 -12.24 -5.64 6.94
N ASN A 134 -13.48 -6.14 6.79
CA ASN A 134 -14.66 -5.27 6.59
C ASN A 134 -14.86 -4.26 7.73
N LYS A 135 -14.40 -4.59 8.94
CA LYS A 135 -14.48 -3.70 10.12
C LYS A 135 -13.48 -2.54 10.09
N TYR A 136 -12.56 -2.47 9.13
CA TYR A 136 -11.48 -1.46 9.08
C TYR A 136 -11.94 -0.02 9.30
N TYR A 137 -13.01 0.41 8.62
CA TYR A 137 -13.48 1.80 8.69
C TYR A 137 -14.45 2.08 9.85
N ILE A 138 -14.90 1.05 10.56
CA ILE A 138 -15.96 1.14 11.57
C ILE A 138 -15.43 0.79 12.95
N ASP A 139 -14.90 -0.42 13.14
CA ASP A 139 -14.61 -0.98 14.46
C ASP A 139 -13.12 -1.26 14.71
N TRP A 140 -12.23 -1.06 13.73
CA TRP A 140 -10.80 -1.25 13.98
C TRP A 140 -10.27 -0.19 14.95
N GLN A 141 -9.62 -0.67 16.00
CA GLN A 141 -8.82 0.15 16.90
C GLN A 141 -7.55 0.64 16.21
N MET A 142 -6.98 1.71 16.75
CA MET A 142 -5.78 2.37 16.24
C MET A 142 -4.62 1.38 16.08
N ASN A 143 -4.37 0.53 17.06
CA ASN A 143 -3.32 -0.51 16.99
C ASN A 143 -3.46 -1.44 15.78
N GLN A 144 -4.68 -1.87 15.44
CA GLN A 144 -4.94 -2.73 14.27
C GLN A 144 -4.66 -1.97 12.97
N LYS A 145 -5.04 -0.69 12.92
CA LYS A 145 -4.75 0.17 11.76
C LYS A 145 -3.25 0.42 11.61
N VAL A 146 -2.54 0.64 12.71
CA VAL A 146 -1.07 0.77 12.74
C VAL A 146 -0.42 -0.49 12.21
N GLU A 147 -0.85 -1.67 12.66
CA GLU A 147 -0.26 -2.94 12.22
C GLU A 147 -0.36 -3.11 10.70
N LEU A 148 -1.53 -2.88 10.11
CA LEU A 148 -1.68 -2.92 8.65
C LEU A 148 -0.88 -1.81 7.96
N GLY A 149 -0.91 -0.60 8.51
CA GLY A 149 -0.16 0.56 8.02
C GLY A 149 1.35 0.29 7.96
N ASP A 150 1.90 -0.30 9.01
CA ASP A 150 3.32 -0.68 9.10
C ASP A 150 3.68 -1.76 8.09
N ARG A 151 2.82 -2.77 7.88
CA ARG A 151 3.02 -3.79 6.85
C ARG A 151 3.07 -3.15 5.46
N ILE A 152 2.13 -2.25 5.15
CA ILE A 152 2.10 -1.53 3.87
C ILE A 152 3.33 -0.63 3.71
N ASN A 153 3.71 0.09 4.76
CA ASN A 153 4.83 0.99 4.75
C ASN A 153 6.17 0.26 4.53
N LYS A 154 6.36 -0.89 5.17
CA LYS A 154 7.53 -1.75 4.95
C LYS A 154 7.67 -2.11 3.47
N ILE A 155 6.56 -2.45 2.80
CA ILE A 155 6.56 -2.76 1.37
C ILE A 155 6.90 -1.52 0.55
N LEU A 156 6.26 -0.39 0.82
CA LEU A 156 6.53 0.88 0.12
C LEU A 156 8.01 1.28 0.21
N MET A 157 8.60 1.21 1.40
CA MET A 157 10.01 1.52 1.64
C MET A 157 10.95 0.50 0.98
N SER A 158 10.59 -0.78 0.99
CA SER A 158 11.34 -1.82 0.27
C SER A 158 11.30 -1.58 -1.25
N SER A 159 10.14 -1.33 -1.83
CA SER A 159 9.99 -1.03 -3.26
C SER A 159 10.79 0.21 -3.66
N TYR A 160 10.73 1.28 -2.86
CA TYR A 160 11.53 2.48 -3.07
C TYR A 160 13.03 2.19 -3.04
N LYS A 161 13.50 1.44 -2.03
CA LYS A 161 14.90 1.04 -1.92
C LYS A 161 15.35 0.28 -3.17
N ASN A 162 14.56 -0.71 -3.62
CA ASN A 162 14.87 -1.49 -4.82
C ASN A 162 14.96 -0.59 -6.08
N ILE A 163 13.99 0.30 -6.28
CA ILE A 163 13.98 1.25 -7.40
C ILE A 163 15.20 2.19 -7.32
N SER A 164 15.51 2.71 -6.13
CA SER A 164 16.66 3.60 -5.89
C SER A 164 17.99 2.92 -6.20
N GLU A 165 18.17 1.68 -5.74
CA GLU A 165 19.37 0.87 -6.01
C GLU A 165 19.50 0.62 -7.51
N LYS A 166 18.43 0.18 -8.17
CA LYS A 166 18.45 -0.03 -9.62
C LYS A 166 18.74 1.26 -10.39
N ASN A 167 18.18 2.40 -9.96
CA ASN A 167 18.43 3.69 -10.57
C ASN A 167 19.90 4.12 -10.45
N SER A 168 20.56 3.82 -9.32
CA SER A 168 21.98 4.15 -9.12
C SER A 168 22.94 3.39 -10.05
N THR A 169 22.47 2.31 -10.70
CA THR A 169 23.23 1.56 -11.70
C THR A 169 23.04 2.06 -13.13
N LEU A 170 22.13 3.02 -13.34
CA LEU A 170 21.88 3.61 -14.65
C LEU A 170 22.88 4.75 -14.90
N ASP A 171 23.09 5.08 -16.18
CA ASP A 171 23.86 6.25 -16.55
C ASP A 171 23.21 7.52 -15.98
N ALA A 172 24.05 8.45 -15.49
CA ALA A 172 23.58 9.69 -14.86
C ALA A 172 22.70 10.54 -15.79
N SER A 173 22.85 10.38 -17.11
CA SER A 173 22.02 11.02 -18.14
C SER A 173 20.59 10.46 -18.22
N GLU A 174 20.32 9.28 -17.66
CA GLU A 174 18.98 8.68 -17.62
C GLU A 174 18.13 9.17 -16.44
N SER A 175 18.76 9.70 -15.39
CA SER A 175 18.06 10.23 -14.21
C SER A 175 17.45 11.59 -14.51
N LEU A 176 16.11 11.64 -14.63
CA LEU A 176 15.36 12.84 -14.96
C LEU A 176 14.94 13.67 -13.73
N ILE A 177 15.20 13.19 -12.52
CA ILE A 177 14.96 13.96 -11.29
C ILE A 177 16.19 14.81 -10.95
N THR A 178 15.96 16.09 -10.63
CA THR A 178 17.05 16.98 -10.22
C THR A 178 17.58 16.58 -8.83
N GLU A 179 18.86 16.82 -8.56
CA GLU A 179 19.43 16.62 -7.22
C GLU A 179 18.67 17.44 -6.15
N LYS A 180 18.19 18.63 -6.51
CA LYS A 180 17.40 19.49 -5.62
C LYS A 180 16.07 18.85 -5.24
N ASP A 181 15.34 18.28 -6.20
CA ASP A 181 14.07 17.59 -5.93
C ASP A 181 14.30 16.31 -5.13
N THR A 182 15.34 15.56 -5.47
CA THR A 182 15.74 14.35 -4.72
C THR A 182 16.04 14.70 -3.27
N ASN A 183 16.81 15.77 -3.02
CA ASN A 183 17.15 16.23 -1.69
C ASN A 183 15.93 16.76 -0.92
N LEU A 184 15.06 17.55 -1.55
CA LEU A 184 13.86 18.10 -0.91
C LEU A 184 12.88 16.99 -0.50
N LEU A 185 12.59 16.09 -1.43
CA LEU A 185 11.64 15.01 -1.22
C LEU A 185 12.22 13.94 -0.28
N GLY A 186 13.51 13.65 -0.39
CA GLY A 186 14.25 12.83 0.56
C GLY A 186 14.16 13.39 1.97
N ARG A 187 14.39 14.69 2.17
CA ARG A 187 14.24 15.34 3.49
C ARG A 187 12.83 15.22 4.06
N LYS A 188 11.78 15.37 3.24
CA LYS A 188 10.38 15.15 3.68
C LYS A 188 10.13 13.71 4.11
N LEU A 189 10.68 12.76 3.36
CA LEU A 189 10.59 11.34 3.69
C LEU A 189 11.29 11.05 5.02
N PHE A 190 12.54 11.49 5.16
CA PHE A 190 13.31 11.35 6.39
C PHE A 190 12.64 12.05 7.57
N SER A 191 12.13 13.27 7.41
CA SER A 191 11.46 13.96 8.51
C SER A 191 10.19 13.26 8.96
N ALA A 192 9.48 12.56 8.07
CA ALA A 192 8.32 11.76 8.44
C ALA A 192 8.71 10.44 9.13
N TYR A 193 9.63 9.65 8.55
CA TYR A 193 9.90 8.28 8.96
C TYR A 193 11.07 8.10 9.95
N ARG A 194 12.00 9.05 10.04
CA ARG A 194 13.17 8.91 10.91
C ARG A 194 12.76 8.96 12.38
N THR A 195 13.11 7.94 13.14
CA THR A 195 13.05 7.95 14.60
C THR A 195 14.17 8.83 15.16
N ALA A 196 13.86 9.64 16.17
CA ALA A 196 14.84 10.49 16.83
C ALA A 196 14.47 10.64 18.31
N PRO A 197 15.45 10.85 19.20
CA PRO A 197 15.17 11.13 20.61
C PRO A 197 14.16 12.26 20.74
N ASN A 198 13.14 12.07 21.58
CA ASN A 198 12.07 13.03 21.86
C ASN A 198 11.18 13.41 20.65
N LYS A 199 11.29 12.71 19.52
CA LYS A 199 10.41 12.93 18.37
C LYS A 199 9.21 12.00 18.47
N ILE A 200 8.02 12.59 18.46
CA ILE A 200 6.77 11.83 18.33
C ILE A 200 6.68 11.29 16.90
N GLU A 201 6.51 9.97 16.78
CA GLU A 201 6.38 9.31 15.49
C GLU A 201 5.05 9.69 14.81
N ASN A 202 5.10 9.85 13.49
CA ASN A 202 3.91 10.19 12.71
C ASN A 202 3.15 8.92 12.30
N ILE A 203 2.45 8.34 13.27
CA ILE A 203 1.69 7.09 13.09
C ILE A 203 0.49 7.32 12.13
N GLY A 204 -0.12 8.50 12.18
CA GLY A 204 -1.26 8.87 11.34
C GLY A 204 -0.98 8.88 9.83
N ALA A 205 0.30 9.01 9.43
CA ALA A 205 0.70 8.95 8.03
C ALA A 205 0.56 7.55 7.41
N LEU A 206 0.38 6.50 8.22
CA LEU A 206 0.33 5.11 7.76
C LEU A 206 -1.10 4.54 7.75
N ILE A 207 -2.07 5.35 8.17
CA ILE A 207 -3.43 4.92 8.44
C ILE A 207 -4.39 5.68 7.54
N ASP A 208 -5.37 4.97 6.99
CA ASP A 208 -6.50 5.56 6.29
C ASP A 208 -7.76 5.58 7.18
N GLY A 209 -8.60 6.60 7.03
CA GLY A 209 -9.87 6.73 7.77
C GLY A 209 -9.76 7.35 9.16
N LYS A 210 -10.85 7.28 9.94
CA LYS A 210 -10.92 7.88 11.29
C LYS A 210 -10.12 7.07 12.30
N THR A 211 -9.45 7.74 13.23
CA THR A 211 -8.62 7.12 14.28
C THR A 211 -9.12 7.44 15.69
N ASN A 212 -10.39 7.82 15.82
CA ASN A 212 -10.99 8.16 17.10
C ASN A 212 -11.27 6.88 17.90
N GLU A 213 -10.82 6.85 19.15
CA GLU A 213 -11.13 5.78 20.09
C GLU A 213 -12.33 6.18 20.95
N GLN A 214 -13.17 5.20 21.32
CA GLN A 214 -14.33 5.45 22.17
C GLN A 214 -13.94 5.78 23.62
N TYR A 215 -12.83 5.21 24.09
CA TYR A 215 -12.34 5.37 25.46
C TYR A 215 -10.82 5.59 25.45
N LEU A 216 -10.34 6.51 26.28
CA LEU A 216 -8.91 6.71 26.54
C LEU A 216 -8.67 6.40 28.02
N THR A 217 -7.69 5.53 28.29
CA THR A 217 -7.27 5.21 29.67
C THR A 217 -5.91 5.84 29.91
N PHE A 218 -5.82 6.73 30.88
CA PHE A 218 -4.56 7.32 31.32
C PHE A 218 -4.04 6.53 32.52
N LEU A 219 -2.90 5.88 32.35
CA LEU A 219 -2.20 5.22 33.45
C LEU A 219 -1.26 6.25 34.09
N HIS A 220 -1.58 6.66 35.32
CA HIS A 220 -0.72 7.53 36.10
C HIS A 220 0.10 6.66 37.07
N GLU A 221 1.38 6.49 36.77
CA GLU A 221 2.31 5.81 37.66
C GLU A 221 2.79 6.82 38.71
N GLN A 222 2.37 6.64 39.97
CA GLN A 222 2.85 7.50 41.06
C GLN A 222 4.33 7.20 41.35
N PRO A 223 5.18 8.22 41.49
CA PRO A 223 6.58 8.01 41.84
C PRO A 223 6.67 7.28 43.19
N LYS A 224 7.56 6.28 43.27
CA LYS A 224 7.74 5.43 44.45
C LYS A 224 8.31 6.18 45.68
N SER A 225 8.74 7.44 45.53
CA SER A 225 9.15 8.30 46.66
C SER A 225 8.80 9.78 46.40
N LYS A 226 8.73 10.57 47.47
CA LYS A 226 8.35 12.00 47.47
C LYS A 226 9.45 12.97 46.97
N ASP A 227 10.66 12.49 46.68
CA ASP A 227 11.83 13.37 46.49
C ASP A 227 12.16 13.70 45.03
N GLU A 228 11.43 13.17 44.06
CA GLU A 228 11.59 13.58 42.66
C GLU A 228 10.33 14.28 42.17
N SER A 229 10.16 15.52 42.62
CA SER A 229 9.25 16.47 41.96
C SER A 229 9.77 16.75 40.55
N GLY A 230 9.30 15.96 39.59
CA GLY A 230 9.49 16.26 38.17
C GLY A 230 8.89 17.62 37.86
N ASN A 231 9.73 18.56 37.42
CA ASN A 231 9.25 19.81 36.83
C ASN A 231 8.63 19.49 35.48
N TRP A 232 7.34 19.80 35.35
CA TRP A 232 6.57 19.73 34.10
C TRP A 232 7.08 20.72 33.06
#